data_AF-M1CMF7-F1
#
_entry.id   AF-M1CMF7-F1
#
_cell.length_a   1.000
_cell.length_b   1.000
_cell.length_c   1.000
_cell.angle_alpha   90.00
_cell.angle_beta   90.00
_cell.angle_gamma   90.00
#
_symmetry.space_group_name_H-M   'P 1'
#
loop_
_entity.id
_entity.type
_entity.pdbx_description
1 polymer ?
#
loop_
_entity_poly.entity_id
_entity_poly.type
_entity_poly.pdbx_seq_one_letter_code
_entity_poly.pdbx_strand_id
1 'polypeptide(L)'
;MYMYINLLQDVSKGLVFQSLLASMQSKGKSPDFVLCIGDDRSDEDMFESIASNNSLPDKAEVFACTVGQKPSMAKYYLDDPAEVVKMLQGLSAASTAMQLPPKAPVHQVASVEDLSIVKNHASFV
;
A
#
# COMPACT_ATOMS: atom_id res chain seq x y z
N MET A 1 -17.58 -2.02 -45.17
CA MET A 1 -17.72 -0.89 -44.22
C MET A 1 -18.59 -1.27 -43.01
N TYR A 2 -18.38 -2.45 -42.41
CA TYR A 2 -19.08 -2.89 -41.19
C TYR A 2 -18.15 -3.61 -40.18
N MET A 3 -16.87 -3.80 -40.54
CA MET A 3 -15.90 -4.56 -39.74
C MET A 3 -14.99 -3.66 -38.88
N TYR A 4 -15.12 -2.33 -38.99
CA TYR A 4 -14.24 -1.36 -38.32
C TYR A 4 -14.84 -0.73 -37.05
N ILE A 5 -16.07 -1.08 -36.66
CA ILE A 5 -16.79 -0.40 -35.57
C ILE A 5 -16.67 -1.14 -34.22
N ASN A 6 -16.10 -2.36 -34.18
CA ASN A 6 -16.05 -3.19 -32.97
C ASN A 6 -14.72 -3.18 -32.20
N LEU A 7 -13.74 -2.35 -32.59
CA LEU A 7 -12.38 -2.39 -32.02
C LEU A 7 -12.25 -1.93 -30.55
N LEU A 8 -13.28 -1.30 -29.98
CA LEU A 8 -13.22 -0.76 -28.62
C LEU A 8 -14.16 -1.47 -27.63
N GLN A 9 -14.89 -2.50 -28.05
CA GLN A 9 -15.83 -3.24 -27.20
C GLN A 9 -15.14 -4.20 -26.21
N ASP A 10 -13.80 -4.30 -26.25
CA ASP A 10 -13.04 -5.35 -25.54
C ASP A 10 -11.95 -4.76 -24.63
N VAL A 11 -12.12 -3.52 -24.17
CA VAL A 11 -11.21 -2.88 -23.20
C VAL A 11 -12.00 -2.52 -21.95
N SER A 12 -11.74 -3.21 -20.84
CA SER A 12 -12.29 -2.92 -19.53
C SER A 12 -11.19 -2.87 -18.47
N LYS A 13 -11.45 -2.18 -17.35
CA LYS A 13 -10.53 -2.16 -16.20
C LYS A 13 -10.36 -3.56 -15.61
N GLY A 14 -11.39 -4.41 -15.70
CA GLY A 14 -11.32 -5.83 -15.34
C GLY A 14 -10.29 -6.62 -16.15
N LEU A 15 -10.25 -6.43 -17.47
CA LEU A 15 -9.25 -7.07 -18.33
C LEU A 15 -7.82 -6.56 -18.04
N VAL A 16 -7.68 -5.29 -17.68
CA VAL A 16 -6.39 -4.73 -17.23
C VAL A 16 -5.92 -5.43 -15.96
N PHE A 17 -6.79 -5.63 -14.97
CA PHE A 17 -6.46 -6.39 -13.76
C PHE A 17 -5.99 -7.81 -14.08
N GLN A 18 -6.74 -8.54 -14.91
CA GLN A 18 -6.39 -9.92 -15.30
C GLN A 18 -5.03 -9.97 -16.01
N SER A 19 -4.78 -9.02 -16.92
CA SER A 19 -3.51 -8.91 -17.65
C SER A 19 -2.34 -8.58 -16.72
N LEU A 20 -2.55 -7.68 -15.76
CA LEU A 20 -1.55 -7.32 -14.75
C LEU A 20 -1.21 -8.52 -13.87
N LEU A 21 -2.22 -9.23 -13.36
CA LEU A 21 -2.03 -10.41 -12.53
C LEU A 21 -1.25 -11.51 -13.27
N ALA A 22 -1.65 -11.82 -14.50
CA ALA A 22 -0.95 -12.79 -15.35
C ALA A 22 0.51 -12.38 -15.59
N SER A 23 0.76 -11.10 -15.88
CA SER A 23 2.13 -10.58 -16.05
C SER A 23 2.97 -10.72 -14.79
N MET A 24 2.39 -10.42 -13.61
CA MET A 24 3.07 -10.56 -12.32
C MET A 24 3.41 -12.02 -12.00
N GLN A 25 2.47 -12.93 -12.23
CA GLN A 25 2.65 -14.36 -12.03
C GLN A 25 3.68 -14.97 -12.98
N SER A 26 3.71 -14.52 -14.24
CA SER A 26 4.75 -14.94 -15.21
C SER A 26 6.16 -14.59 -14.75
N LYS A 27 6.30 -13.56 -13.90
CA LYS A 27 7.56 -13.13 -13.29
C LYS A 27 7.81 -13.76 -11.91
N GLY A 28 7.00 -14.74 -11.51
CA GLY A 28 7.08 -15.40 -10.21
C GLY A 28 6.69 -14.52 -9.02
N LYS A 29 5.92 -13.44 -9.24
CA LYS A 29 5.55 -12.46 -8.22
C LYS A 29 4.03 -12.37 -8.04
N SER A 30 3.39 -13.41 -7.52
CA SER A 30 1.95 -13.34 -7.23
C SER A 30 1.70 -12.40 -6.03
N PRO A 31 0.72 -11.48 -6.11
CA PRO A 31 0.43 -10.57 -5.00
C PRO A 31 -0.22 -11.32 -3.83
N ASP A 32 0.18 -10.99 -2.61
CA ASP A 32 -0.44 -11.39 -1.34
C ASP A 32 -1.32 -10.29 -0.73
N PHE A 33 -1.33 -9.11 -1.33
CA PHE A 33 -2.18 -7.98 -0.97
C PHE A 33 -2.66 -7.27 -2.23
N VAL A 34 -3.95 -6.97 -2.31
CA VAL A 34 -4.59 -6.23 -3.41
C VAL A 34 -5.47 -5.13 -2.83
N LEU A 35 -5.08 -3.88 -3.07
CA LEU A 35 -5.92 -2.70 -2.82
C LEU A 35 -6.42 -2.16 -4.16
N CYS A 36 -7.74 -2.09 -4.30
CA CYS A 36 -8.41 -1.66 -5.52
C CYS A 36 -9.45 -0.60 -5.15
N ILE A 37 -9.41 0.56 -5.81
CA ILE A 37 -10.25 1.71 -5.48
C ILE A 37 -10.83 2.27 -6.77
N GLY A 38 -12.13 2.56 -6.80
CA GLY A 38 -12.81 3.12 -7.96
C GLY A 38 -14.12 3.81 -7.62
N ASP A 39 -14.59 4.72 -8.45
CA ASP A 39 -15.73 5.60 -8.15
C ASP A 39 -16.85 5.54 -9.20
N ASP A 40 -16.61 4.96 -10.37
CA ASP A 40 -17.57 5.01 -11.47
C ASP A 40 -17.89 3.61 -12.01
N ARG A 41 -18.87 3.53 -12.90
CA ARG A 41 -19.37 2.29 -13.51
C ARG A 41 -18.26 1.41 -14.08
N SER A 42 -17.23 2.00 -14.66
CA SER A 42 -16.11 1.24 -15.24
C SER A 42 -15.29 0.46 -14.20
N ASP A 43 -15.34 0.85 -12.93
CA ASP A 43 -14.66 0.16 -11.83
C ASP A 43 -15.43 -1.07 -11.35
N GLU A 44 -16.72 -1.16 -11.65
CA GLU A 44 -17.53 -2.34 -11.31
C GLU A 44 -17.01 -3.60 -12.03
N ASP A 45 -16.62 -3.48 -13.30
CA ASP A 45 -15.97 -4.56 -14.06
C ASP A 45 -14.63 -4.99 -13.41
N MET A 46 -13.92 -4.05 -12.79
CA MET A 46 -12.68 -4.32 -12.07
C MET A 46 -12.95 -5.05 -10.75
N PHE A 47 -13.94 -4.59 -9.97
CA PHE A 47 -14.33 -5.24 -8.71
C PHE A 47 -14.82 -6.67 -8.94
N GLU A 48 -15.68 -6.87 -9.94
CA GLU A 48 -16.16 -8.20 -10.32
C GLU A 48 -15.01 -9.11 -10.79
N SER A 49 -14.10 -8.57 -11.62
CA SER A 49 -12.93 -9.31 -12.08
C SER A 49 -12.00 -9.72 -10.95
N ILE A 50 -11.90 -8.95 -9.86
CA ILE A 50 -11.12 -9.30 -8.67
C ILE A 50 -11.87 -10.38 -7.87
N ALA A 51 -13.16 -10.18 -7.61
CA ALA A 51 -13.97 -11.07 -6.77
C ALA A 51 -14.13 -12.48 -7.38
N SER A 52 -14.17 -12.58 -8.70
CA SER A 52 -14.30 -13.85 -9.42
C SER A 52 -12.96 -14.53 -9.74
N ASN A 53 -11.82 -13.91 -9.37
CA ASN A 53 -10.50 -14.42 -9.75
C ASN A 53 -10.00 -15.50 -8.79
N ASN A 54 -9.88 -16.72 -9.28
CA ASN A 54 -9.31 -17.86 -8.53
C ASN A 54 -7.79 -18.01 -8.72
N SER A 55 -7.12 -17.08 -9.41
CA SER A 55 -5.67 -17.13 -9.63
C SER A 55 -4.88 -16.39 -8.54
N LEU A 56 -5.54 -15.58 -7.70
CA LEU A 56 -4.92 -15.04 -6.49
C LEU A 56 -4.66 -16.16 -5.48
N PRO A 57 -3.55 -16.10 -4.70
CA PRO A 57 -3.32 -17.04 -3.61
C PRO A 57 -4.44 -16.98 -2.56
N ASP A 58 -4.80 -18.12 -1.94
CA ASP A 58 -5.85 -18.19 -0.90
C ASP A 58 -5.60 -17.25 0.30
N LYS A 59 -4.32 -17.00 0.58
CA LYS A 59 -3.88 -16.10 1.67
C LYS A 59 -3.85 -14.62 1.27
N ALA A 60 -4.19 -14.28 0.03
CA ALA A 60 -4.12 -12.91 -0.44
C ALA A 60 -5.21 -12.06 0.22
N GLU A 61 -4.83 -10.93 0.79
CA GLU A 61 -5.78 -9.98 1.36
C GLU A 61 -6.27 -9.02 0.30
N VAL A 62 -7.58 -9.02 0.06
CA VAL A 62 -8.21 -8.22 -1.01
C VAL A 62 -9.13 -7.15 -0.41
N PHE A 63 -8.83 -5.91 -0.77
CA PHE A 63 -9.57 -4.71 -0.38
C PHE A 63 -10.04 -3.97 -1.64
N ALA A 64 -11.24 -4.32 -2.11
CA ALA A 64 -11.93 -3.58 -3.16
C ALA A 64 -12.85 -2.53 -2.52
N CYS A 65 -12.63 -1.27 -2.86
CA CYS A 65 -13.28 -0.11 -2.28
C CYS A 65 -13.95 0.75 -3.36
N THR A 66 -15.25 0.98 -3.24
CA THR A 66 -15.92 2.01 -4.05
C THR A 66 -15.83 3.38 -3.36
N VAL A 67 -15.71 4.48 -4.12
CA VAL A 67 -15.76 5.84 -3.54
C VAL A 67 -17.20 6.37 -3.61
N GLY A 68 -17.67 6.89 -2.48
CA GLY A 68 -19.07 7.26 -2.27
C GLY A 68 -19.93 6.07 -1.86
N GLN A 69 -21.00 6.35 -1.11
CA GLN A 69 -21.99 5.35 -0.73
C GLN A 69 -22.96 5.11 -1.89
N LYS A 70 -22.70 4.05 -2.66
CA LYS A 70 -23.52 3.65 -3.81
C LYS A 70 -23.58 2.11 -3.93
N PRO A 71 -24.58 1.56 -4.64
CA PRO A 71 -24.55 0.15 -5.02
C PRO A 71 -23.26 -0.16 -5.80
N SER A 72 -22.54 -1.20 -5.38
CA SER A 72 -21.26 -1.59 -5.98
C SER A 72 -20.96 -3.06 -5.71
N MET A 73 -20.16 -3.68 -6.57
CA MET A 73 -19.56 -5.01 -6.37
C MET A 73 -18.36 -4.96 -5.42
N ALA A 74 -17.85 -3.77 -5.08
CA ALA A 74 -16.82 -3.61 -4.06
C ALA A 74 -17.34 -3.99 -2.67
N LYS A 75 -16.50 -4.65 -1.87
CA LYS A 75 -16.84 -5.07 -0.50
C LYS A 75 -16.87 -3.91 0.49
N TYR A 76 -16.04 -2.91 0.26
CA TYR A 76 -15.88 -1.75 1.14
C TYR A 76 -16.18 -0.45 0.39
N TYR A 77 -16.34 0.64 1.12
CA TYR A 77 -16.45 1.97 0.54
C TYR A 77 -15.60 2.98 1.31
N LEU A 78 -15.25 4.07 0.64
CA LEU A 78 -14.69 5.28 1.22
C LEU A 78 -15.68 6.41 0.93
N ASP A 79 -15.92 7.31 1.89
CA ASP A 79 -16.99 8.32 1.75
C ASP A 79 -16.77 9.25 0.56
N ASP A 80 -15.53 9.70 0.36
CA ASP A 80 -15.16 10.64 -0.69
C ASP A 80 -13.68 10.50 -1.10
N PRO A 81 -13.22 11.22 -2.14
CA PRO A 81 -11.81 11.19 -2.55
C PRO A 81 -10.81 11.66 -1.50
N ALA A 82 -11.21 12.48 -0.53
CA ALA A 82 -10.31 12.93 0.55
C ALA A 82 -9.99 11.77 1.50
N GLU A 83 -10.96 10.90 1.81
CA GLU A 83 -10.71 9.69 2.60
C GLU A 83 -9.80 8.69 1.87
N VAL A 84 -9.82 8.64 0.53
CA VAL A 84 -8.82 7.88 -0.25
C VAL A 84 -7.41 8.37 0.03
N VAL A 85 -7.19 9.69 -0.05
CA VAL A 85 -5.88 10.31 0.20
C VAL A 85 -5.42 10.04 1.63
N LYS A 86 -6.30 10.22 2.61
CA LYS A 86 -6.01 9.97 4.03
C LYS A 86 -5.67 8.51 4.31
N MET A 87 -6.38 7.56 3.71
CA MET A 87 -6.06 6.14 3.81
C MET A 87 -4.66 5.84 3.24
N LEU A 88 -4.34 6.36 2.05
CA LEU A 88 -3.02 6.17 1.43
C LEU A 88 -1.88 6.81 2.26
N GLN A 89 -2.13 7.97 2.86
CA GLN A 89 -1.20 8.59 3.81
C GLN A 89 -0.99 7.71 5.05
N GLY A 90 -2.06 7.13 5.59
CA GLY A 90 -1.99 6.19 6.71
C GLY A 90 -1.16 4.94 6.39
N LEU A 91 -1.37 4.35 5.21
CA LEU A 91 -0.58 3.21 4.73
C LEU A 91 0.90 3.56 4.59
N SER A 92 1.21 4.72 4.01
CA SER A 92 2.59 5.21 3.86
C SER A 92 3.28 5.42 5.22
N ALA A 93 2.59 6.06 6.16
CA ALA A 93 3.11 6.29 7.50
C ALA A 93 3.34 4.98 8.28
N ALA A 94 2.39 4.05 8.21
CA ALA A 94 2.50 2.74 8.85
C ALA A 94 3.67 1.93 8.27
N SER A 95 3.84 1.93 6.94
CA SER A 95 4.96 1.25 6.27
C SER A 95 6.32 1.76 6.75
N THR A 96 6.45 3.08 6.95
CA THR A 96 7.68 3.72 7.46
C THR A 96 7.92 3.41 8.95
N ALA A 97 6.86 3.43 9.76
CA ALA A 97 6.96 3.14 11.19
C ALA A 97 7.42 1.71 11.48
N MET A 98 7.05 0.74 10.63
CA MET A 98 7.50 -0.65 10.74
C MET A 98 8.96 -0.88 10.30
N GLN A 99 9.62 0.12 9.68
CA GLN A 99 11.01 0.04 9.23
C GLN A 99 12.02 0.64 10.22
N LEU A 100 11.60 1.11 11.41
CA LEU A 100 12.53 1.58 12.43
C LEU A 100 13.43 0.42 12.91
N PRO A 101 14.76 0.60 13.00
CA PRO A 101 15.67 -0.43 13.50
C PRO A 101 15.35 -0.78 14.97
N PRO A 102 15.71 -1.98 15.47
CA PRO A 102 15.46 -2.36 16.84
C PRO A 102 16.08 -1.32 17.78
N LYS A 103 15.27 -0.79 18.71
CA LYS A 103 15.77 0.08 19.79
C LYS A 103 16.98 -0.60 20.42
N ALA A 104 18.14 0.03 20.35
CA ALA A 104 19.36 -0.46 21.00
C ALA A 104 19.09 -0.73 22.49
N PRO A 105 19.70 -1.77 23.09
CA PRO A 105 19.40 -2.15 24.46
C PRO A 105 19.84 -1.03 25.42
N VAL A 106 18.87 -0.54 26.18
CA VAL A 106 19.10 0.39 27.30
C VAL A 106 19.60 -0.43 28.51
N HIS A 107 20.90 -0.68 28.59
CA HIS A 107 21.63 -0.79 29.87
C HIS A 107 23.15 -0.96 29.70
N GLN A 108 23.95 -0.01 30.18
CA GLN A 108 25.07 -0.33 31.09
C GLN A 108 25.50 0.90 31.89
N VAL A 109 25.59 0.72 33.21
CA VAL A 109 26.04 1.71 34.20
C VAL A 109 27.56 1.62 34.39
N ALA A 110 28.24 2.78 34.31
CA ALA A 110 29.52 3.29 34.84
C ALA A 110 30.77 2.38 35.05
N SER A 111 31.97 2.89 34.69
CA SER A 111 33.10 3.11 35.64
C SER A 111 34.37 3.78 35.05
N VAL A 112 34.87 4.81 35.77
CA VAL A 112 36.25 5.35 35.96
C VAL A 112 37.04 5.99 34.81
N GLU A 113 36.82 7.28 34.53
CA GLU A 113 37.86 8.26 34.16
C GLU A 113 37.50 9.65 34.72
N ASP A 114 37.52 9.78 36.05
CA ASP A 114 37.40 11.07 36.74
C ASP A 114 38.76 11.37 37.41
N LEU A 115 39.75 11.83 36.63
CA LEU A 115 41.03 12.38 37.12
C LEU A 115 41.93 12.88 35.97
N SER A 116 41.54 13.94 35.24
CA SER A 116 42.54 14.71 34.46
C SER A 116 42.20 16.16 34.06
N ILE A 117 40.99 16.70 34.31
CA ILE A 117 40.61 18.02 33.74
C ILE A 117 40.27 19.09 34.79
N VAL A 118 41.03 19.18 35.90
CA VAL A 118 40.99 20.41 36.73
C VAL A 118 42.34 20.80 37.33
N LYS A 119 43.41 20.84 36.53
CA LYS A 119 44.62 21.62 36.89
C LYS A 119 45.24 22.27 35.66
N ASN A 120 44.75 23.47 35.34
CA ASN A 120 45.43 24.58 34.63
C ASN A 120 44.33 25.58 34.21
N HIS A 121 44.42 26.90 34.32
CA HIS A 121 45.33 27.84 34.95
C HIS A 121 44.65 29.21 34.72
N ALA A 122 44.30 29.96 35.77
CA ALA A 122 44.04 31.40 35.70
C ALA A 122 43.83 31.92 37.13
N SER A 123 44.37 33.03 37.61
CA SER A 123 45.44 33.94 37.18
C SER A 123 45.57 34.95 38.32
N PHE A 124 46.81 35.34 38.61
CA PHE A 124 47.25 36.68 39.03
C PHE A 124 46.60 37.37 40.25
N VAL A 125 47.51 37.74 41.17
CA VAL A 125 47.45 38.66 42.32
C VAL A 125 46.72 38.21 43.59
#